data_AF-A0A6M1TUE2-F1
#
_entry.id   AF-A0A6M1TUE2-F1
#
_cell.length_a   1.000
_cell.length_b   1.000
_cell.length_c   1.000
_cell.angle_alpha   90.00
_cell.angle_beta   90.00
_cell.angle_gamma   90.00
#
_symmetry.space_group_name_H-M   'P 1'
#
loop_
_entity.id
_entity.type
_entity.pdbx_description
1 polymer ?
#
loop_
_entity_poly.entity_id
_entity_poly.type
_entity_poly.pdbx_seq_one_letter_code
_entity_poly.pdbx_strand_id
1 'polypeptide(L)'
;MLASTIMLGEHGRRRAGQGDEFWQYRPTHAGDSARMIDWRRSARSDATFVREREWQAAQSVTLWVDPAKSMAFSGAKGRAEKGDRARLLAMALAVLLLRGGERVGLAGGGVPPRPGRGQLLRLLMALEASGEADYGTPDATGIASHGRAVFLSDFMGDLAGVEAALGRASDRGARGVLLQVLDPAEEDFPFDGRTIFESMGGTLRHETLRAGDLRGRYLARLAERKDRLASLARAVGWHYHCHHTGDAAQPALLWLYRALEGGR
;
A
#
# COMPACT_ATOMS: atom_id res chain seq x y z
N MET A 1 -20.87 -18.18 -15.06
CA MET A 1 -21.54 -16.93 -15.46
C MET A 1 -21.87 -16.20 -14.16
N LEU A 2 -21.09 -15.21 -13.73
CA LEU A 2 -21.15 -13.82 -14.17
C LEU A 2 -19.72 -13.25 -14.27
N ALA A 3 -19.18 -13.26 -15.48
CA ALA A 3 -18.01 -12.51 -15.88
C ALA A 3 -18.49 -11.15 -16.37
N SER A 4 -18.79 -10.20 -15.49
CA SER A 4 -19.27 -8.87 -15.90
C SER A 4 -19.51 -7.93 -14.71
N THR A 5 -18.54 -7.78 -13.81
CA THR A 5 -18.63 -6.70 -12.82
C THR A 5 -17.29 -5.98 -12.75
N ILE A 6 -17.18 -4.98 -13.63
CA ILE A 6 -16.37 -3.77 -13.44
C ILE A 6 -14.86 -4.07 -13.56
N MET A 7 -14.32 -4.24 -14.78
CA MET A 7 -13.67 -3.13 -15.50
C MET A 7 -13.42 -1.92 -14.59
N LEU A 8 -12.42 -2.07 -13.71
CA LEU A 8 -11.82 -0.95 -12.99
C LEU A 8 -11.41 0.08 -14.04
N GLY A 9 -12.02 1.26 -13.92
CA GLY A 9 -11.83 2.38 -14.82
C GLY A 9 -10.36 2.74 -14.97
N GLU A 10 -9.85 2.37 -16.13
CA GLU A 10 -8.72 2.91 -16.85
C GLU A 10 -8.65 4.45 -16.77
N HIS A 11 -7.98 5.01 -15.76
CA HIS A 11 -7.66 6.44 -15.71
C HIS A 11 -6.36 6.75 -14.96
N GLY A 12 -5.23 6.70 -15.68
CA GLY A 12 -3.94 7.21 -15.25
C GLY A 12 -3.21 7.99 -16.35
N ARG A 13 -3.30 9.34 -16.34
CA ARG A 13 -2.44 10.28 -17.11
C ARG A 13 -2.28 9.99 -18.63
N ARG A 14 -3.27 10.37 -19.42
CA ARG A 14 -3.21 10.40 -20.89
C ARG A 14 -2.30 11.54 -21.39
N ARG A 15 -1.13 11.22 -21.95
CA ARG A 15 -0.31 12.12 -22.78
C ARG A 15 0.24 11.33 -23.97
N ALA A 16 0.37 11.97 -25.13
CA ALA A 16 0.93 11.33 -26.33
C ALA A 16 2.43 11.01 -26.13
N GLY A 17 2.89 9.82 -26.53
CA GLY A 17 4.31 9.46 -26.49
C GLY A 17 4.65 8.08 -27.08
N GLN A 18 5.72 7.44 -26.60
CA GLN A 18 6.13 6.09 -27.00
C GLN A 18 5.81 5.09 -25.89
N GLY A 19 4.54 4.75 -25.64
CA GLY A 19 4.20 3.56 -24.83
C GLY A 19 3.75 2.38 -25.68
N ASP A 20 3.00 1.42 -25.11
CA ASP A 20 2.66 0.18 -25.83
C ASP A 20 1.28 0.17 -26.51
N GLU A 21 0.34 0.95 -25.97
CA GLU A 21 -1.06 0.99 -26.39
C GLU A 21 -1.29 2.02 -27.51
N PHE A 22 -2.12 1.66 -28.49
CA PHE A 22 -2.39 2.50 -29.66
C PHE A 22 -3.29 3.68 -29.26
N TRP A 23 -2.81 4.91 -29.45
CA TRP A 23 -3.57 6.12 -29.12
C TRP A 23 -4.31 6.65 -30.35
N GLN A 24 -3.57 7.13 -31.33
CA GLN A 24 -4.10 7.61 -32.60
C GLN A 24 -3.04 7.52 -33.68
N TYR A 25 -3.48 7.75 -34.91
CA TYR A 25 -2.56 8.04 -36.00
C TYR A 25 -2.55 9.52 -36.28
N ARG A 26 -1.36 10.08 -36.49
CA ARG A 26 -1.21 11.46 -36.97
C ARG A 26 -0.32 11.52 -38.21
N PRO A 27 -0.43 12.57 -39.04
CA PRO A 27 0.54 12.84 -40.09
C PRO A 27 1.97 12.95 -39.54
N THR A 28 2.95 12.47 -40.29
CA THR A 28 4.39 12.66 -40.01
C THR A 28 4.78 14.14 -40.04
N HIS A 29 5.64 14.57 -39.12
CA HIS A 29 6.28 15.87 -39.12
C HIS A 29 7.80 15.71 -39.24
N ALA A 30 8.47 16.79 -39.65
CA ALA A 30 9.93 16.84 -39.67
C ALA A 30 10.47 16.64 -38.24
N GLY A 31 11.26 15.57 -38.04
CA GLY A 31 11.79 15.16 -36.74
C GLY A 31 11.25 13.80 -36.24
N ASP A 32 10.20 13.26 -36.85
CA ASP A 32 9.72 11.92 -36.53
C ASP A 32 10.67 10.83 -37.03
N SER A 33 10.93 9.83 -36.19
CA SER A 33 11.73 8.67 -36.60
C SER A 33 10.97 7.80 -37.58
N ALA A 34 11.65 7.34 -38.65
CA ALA A 34 11.09 6.40 -39.61
C ALA A 34 10.59 5.08 -38.98
N ARG A 35 11.08 4.72 -37.79
CA ARG A 35 10.62 3.53 -37.04
C ARG A 35 9.22 3.68 -36.44
N MET A 36 8.73 4.91 -36.29
CA MET A 36 7.40 5.20 -35.75
C MET A 36 6.32 5.24 -36.84
N ILE A 37 6.72 5.18 -38.11
CA ILE A 37 5.82 5.18 -39.26
C ILE A 37 5.09 3.82 -39.33
N ASP A 38 3.77 3.86 -39.39
CA ASP A 38 2.96 2.70 -39.71
C ASP A 38 2.85 2.60 -41.24
N TRP A 39 3.73 1.80 -41.84
CA TRP A 39 3.77 1.61 -43.28
C TRP A 39 2.47 0.98 -43.82
N ARG A 40 1.76 0.18 -43.01
CA ARG A 40 0.53 -0.50 -43.43
C ARG A 40 -0.64 0.47 -43.56
N ARG A 41 -0.79 1.43 -42.64
CA ARG A 41 -1.78 2.51 -42.76
C ARG A 41 -1.37 3.51 -43.84
N SER A 42 -0.09 3.87 -43.90
CA SER A 42 0.43 4.84 -44.86
C SER A 42 0.28 4.37 -46.30
N ALA A 43 0.38 3.07 -46.57
CA ALA A 43 0.15 2.50 -47.91
C ALA A 43 -1.30 2.63 -48.42
N ARG A 44 -2.26 3.04 -47.58
CA ARG A 44 -3.68 3.21 -47.96
C ARG A 44 -4.07 4.67 -48.19
N SER A 45 -3.12 5.61 -48.19
CA SER A 45 -3.35 7.05 -48.30
C SER A 45 -2.15 7.74 -48.96
N ASP A 46 -2.35 8.93 -49.50
CA ASP A 46 -1.25 9.77 -50.05
C ASP A 46 -0.40 10.46 -48.96
N ALA A 47 -0.62 10.12 -47.69
CA ALA A 47 0.04 10.73 -46.54
C ALA A 47 0.69 9.66 -45.66
N THR A 48 1.86 9.99 -45.10
CA THR A 48 2.56 9.11 -44.17
C THR A 48 2.05 9.34 -42.75
N PHE A 49 1.68 8.26 -42.07
CA PHE A 49 1.12 8.28 -40.72
C PHE A 49 2.09 7.67 -39.72
N VAL A 50 2.25 8.39 -38.61
CA VAL A 50 2.94 7.92 -37.41
C VAL A 50 1.91 7.27 -36.50
N ARG A 51 2.24 6.11 -35.93
CA ARG A 51 1.45 5.49 -34.86
C ARG A 51 1.87 6.09 -33.52
N GLU A 52 1.07 6.99 -32.98
CA GLU A 52 1.28 7.49 -31.62
C GLU A 52 0.82 6.45 -30.61
N ARG A 53 1.62 6.26 -29.57
CA ARG A 53 1.34 5.30 -28.51
C ARG A 53 1.07 6.06 -27.21
N GLU A 54 0.25 5.51 -26.32
CA GLU A 54 -0.06 6.19 -25.07
C GLU A 54 1.16 6.17 -24.13
N TRP A 55 1.60 7.32 -23.61
CA TRP A 55 2.61 7.35 -22.55
C TRP A 55 1.96 7.24 -21.18
N GLN A 56 2.05 6.08 -20.54
CA GLN A 56 1.88 5.97 -19.10
C GLN A 56 3.24 5.87 -18.44
N ALA A 57 3.69 6.95 -17.81
CA ALA A 57 4.87 6.90 -16.96
C ALA A 57 4.56 6.02 -15.75
N ALA A 58 5.02 4.76 -15.79
CA ALA A 58 4.93 3.85 -14.67
C ALA A 58 5.38 4.56 -13.38
N GLN A 59 4.47 4.70 -12.44
CA GLN A 59 4.72 5.18 -11.09
C GLN A 59 5.53 4.11 -10.34
N SER A 60 6.38 4.60 -9.44
CA SER A 60 7.07 3.74 -8.48
C SER A 60 6.28 3.74 -7.18
N VAL A 61 5.86 2.56 -6.73
CA VAL A 61 5.15 2.33 -5.46
C VAL A 61 6.05 1.55 -4.52
N THR A 62 6.30 2.08 -3.33
CA THR A 62 7.07 1.41 -2.29
C THR A 62 6.14 0.97 -1.17
N LEU A 63 6.10 -0.33 -0.91
CA LEU A 63 5.37 -0.90 0.21
C LEU A 63 6.27 -0.94 1.43
N TRP A 64 5.69 -0.76 2.62
CA TRP A 64 6.29 -1.17 3.88
C TRP A 64 5.24 -1.94 4.65
N VAL A 65 5.58 -3.16 5.06
CA VAL A 65 4.73 -4.02 5.88
C VAL A 65 5.46 -4.22 7.19
N ASP A 66 4.78 -3.94 8.28
CA ASP A 66 5.33 -4.02 9.61
C ASP A 66 5.73 -5.47 9.96
N PRO A 67 7.02 -5.73 10.25
CA PRO A 67 7.49 -7.06 10.63
C PRO A 67 7.47 -7.29 12.15
N ALA A 68 7.00 -6.35 12.96
CA ALA A 68 7.09 -6.41 14.42
C ALA A 68 6.20 -7.48 15.07
N LYS A 69 6.54 -7.87 16.30
CA LYS A 69 5.86 -8.94 17.03
C LYS A 69 4.39 -8.65 17.33
N SER A 70 4.02 -7.38 17.53
CA SER A 70 2.63 -6.94 17.71
C SER A 70 1.71 -7.35 16.54
N MET A 71 2.27 -7.50 15.33
CA MET A 71 1.54 -7.98 14.16
C MET A 71 1.17 -9.46 14.22
N ALA A 72 1.78 -10.25 15.11
CA ALA A 72 1.44 -11.67 15.31
C ALA A 72 0.19 -11.88 16.18
N PHE A 73 -0.45 -10.80 16.66
CA PHE A 73 -1.67 -10.93 17.47
C PHE A 73 -2.87 -11.39 16.63
N SER A 74 -3.67 -12.30 17.21
CA SER A 74 -4.97 -12.75 16.72
C SER A 74 -5.92 -12.98 17.89
N GLY A 75 -7.10 -12.37 17.84
CA GLY A 75 -8.08 -12.38 18.93
C GLY A 75 -9.02 -13.59 18.95
N ALA A 76 -8.97 -14.48 17.95
CA ALA A 76 -9.87 -15.64 17.87
C ALA A 76 -9.22 -16.83 17.15
N LYS A 77 -9.55 -18.06 17.61
CA LYS A 77 -9.09 -19.29 16.96
C LYS A 77 -9.59 -19.35 15.52
N GLY A 78 -8.68 -19.48 14.56
CA GLY A 78 -8.99 -19.52 13.12
C GLY A 78 -9.05 -18.16 12.44
N ARG A 79 -8.86 -17.05 13.17
CA ARG A 79 -8.65 -15.72 12.57
C ARG A 79 -7.17 -15.55 12.24
N ALA A 80 -6.88 -15.04 11.05
CA ALA A 80 -5.52 -14.74 10.64
C ALA A 80 -4.90 -13.64 11.52
N GLU A 81 -3.60 -13.75 11.77
CA GLU A 81 -2.83 -12.71 12.44
C GLU A 81 -2.85 -11.40 11.63
N LYS A 82 -2.67 -10.26 12.32
CA LYS A 82 -2.61 -8.94 11.66
C LYS A 82 -1.54 -8.90 10.58
N GLY A 83 -0.37 -9.48 10.84
CA GLY A 83 0.76 -9.56 9.93
C GLY A 83 0.42 -10.30 8.64
N ASP A 84 -0.25 -11.45 8.75
CA ASP A 84 -0.69 -12.22 7.58
C ASP A 84 -1.73 -11.46 6.75
N ARG A 85 -2.65 -10.76 7.42
CA ARG A 85 -3.61 -9.88 6.72
C ARG A 85 -2.90 -8.75 5.98
N ALA A 86 -1.93 -8.10 6.61
CA ALA A 86 -1.15 -7.03 6.01
C ALA A 86 -0.33 -7.53 4.81
N ARG A 87 0.36 -8.66 4.93
CA ARG A 87 1.11 -9.30 3.83
C ARG A 87 0.20 -9.69 2.66
N LEU A 88 -0.98 -10.25 2.95
CA LEU A 88 -1.98 -10.59 1.94
C LEU A 88 -2.42 -9.35 1.14
N LEU A 89 -2.77 -8.25 1.84
CA LEU A 89 -3.19 -7.01 1.20
C LEU A 89 -2.06 -6.38 0.40
N ALA A 90 -0.83 -6.36 0.94
CA ALA A 90 0.35 -5.86 0.25
C ALA A 90 0.64 -6.65 -1.04
N MET A 91 0.59 -7.99 -0.99
CA MET A 91 0.81 -8.84 -2.15
C MET A 91 -0.32 -8.71 -3.18
N ALA A 92 -1.58 -8.69 -2.75
CA ALA A 92 -2.70 -8.49 -3.65
C ALA A 92 -2.62 -7.13 -4.37
N LEU A 93 -2.26 -6.08 -3.64
CA LEU A 93 -2.04 -4.75 -4.20
C LEU A 93 -0.85 -4.74 -5.18
N ALA A 94 0.26 -5.37 -4.82
CA ALA A 94 1.43 -5.49 -5.70
C ALA A 94 1.07 -6.19 -7.01
N VAL A 95 0.26 -7.26 -6.97
CA VAL A 95 -0.22 -7.96 -8.18
C VAL A 95 -1.03 -7.01 -9.07
N LEU A 96 -1.96 -6.24 -8.50
CA LEU A 96 -2.78 -5.30 -9.26
C LEU A 96 -1.91 -4.20 -9.90
N LEU A 97 -1.02 -3.59 -9.13
CA LEU A 97 -0.14 -2.52 -9.59
C LEU A 97 0.84 -3.01 -10.66
N LEU A 98 1.48 -4.15 -10.47
CA LEU A 98 2.40 -4.73 -11.47
C LEU A 98 1.69 -5.12 -12.76
N ARG A 99 0.44 -5.60 -12.69
CA ARG A 99 -0.40 -5.84 -13.88
C ARG A 99 -0.78 -4.54 -14.58
N GLY A 100 -0.97 -3.46 -13.83
CA GLY A 100 -1.17 -2.10 -14.36
C GLY A 100 0.09 -1.44 -14.90
N GLY A 101 1.24 -2.13 -14.93
CA GLY A 101 2.50 -1.60 -15.47
C GLY A 101 3.32 -0.76 -14.46
N GLU A 102 2.88 -0.66 -13.22
CA GLU A 102 3.59 0.07 -12.17
C GLU A 102 4.85 -0.66 -11.70
N ARG A 103 5.78 0.07 -11.08
CA ARG A 103 6.96 -0.52 -10.43
C ARG A 103 6.70 -0.65 -8.94
N VAL A 104 6.84 -1.85 -8.39
CA VAL A 104 6.54 -2.09 -6.97
C VAL A 104 7.79 -2.56 -6.21
N GLY A 105 8.06 -1.97 -5.05
CA GLY A 105 9.17 -2.32 -4.16
C GLY A 105 8.73 -2.52 -2.72
N LEU A 106 9.65 -2.97 -1.87
CA LEU A 106 9.45 -3.17 -0.43
C LEU A 106 10.58 -2.50 0.35
N ALA A 107 10.24 -1.52 1.19
CA ALA A 107 11.16 -0.89 2.14
C ALA A 107 11.49 -1.85 3.30
N GLY A 108 12.64 -1.67 3.95
CA GLY A 108 13.17 -2.58 4.98
C GLY A 108 13.70 -3.93 4.46
N GLY A 109 13.08 -4.50 3.41
CA GLY A 109 13.48 -5.78 2.80
C GLY A 109 14.51 -5.68 1.67
N GLY A 110 15.02 -4.48 1.37
CA GLY A 110 16.04 -4.28 0.33
C GLY A 110 15.54 -4.53 -1.10
N VAL A 111 14.24 -4.48 -1.35
CA VAL A 111 13.64 -4.74 -2.67
C VAL A 111 13.27 -3.42 -3.35
N PRO A 112 14.10 -2.87 -4.26
CA PRO A 112 13.78 -1.62 -4.94
C PRO A 112 12.58 -1.78 -5.89
N PRO A 113 11.82 -0.70 -6.17
CA PRO A 113 10.70 -0.73 -7.12
C PRO A 113 11.13 -1.16 -8.52
N ARG A 114 10.57 -2.28 -9.01
CA ARG A 114 10.81 -2.80 -10.36
C ARG A 114 9.50 -3.29 -10.99
N PRO A 115 9.38 -3.29 -12.33
CA PRO A 115 8.22 -3.84 -13.01
C PRO A 115 8.33 -5.37 -13.17
N GLY A 116 7.25 -5.99 -13.63
CA GLY A 116 7.24 -7.35 -14.16
C GLY A 116 6.98 -8.46 -13.12
N ARG A 117 6.59 -9.64 -13.63
CA ARG A 117 6.12 -10.76 -12.81
C ARG A 117 7.18 -11.34 -11.88
N GLY A 118 8.46 -11.31 -12.28
CA GLY A 118 9.57 -11.78 -11.43
C GLY A 118 9.73 -10.98 -10.14
N GLN A 119 9.23 -9.75 -10.10
CA GLN A 119 9.25 -8.92 -8.90
C GLN A 119 8.31 -9.48 -7.80
N LEU A 120 7.22 -10.17 -8.17
CA LEU A 120 6.29 -10.75 -7.18
C LEU A 120 6.97 -11.76 -6.27
N LEU A 121 7.84 -12.62 -6.81
CA LEU A 121 8.56 -13.61 -6.02
C LEU A 121 9.55 -12.93 -5.05
N ARG A 122 10.22 -11.87 -5.49
CA ARG A 122 11.14 -11.10 -4.64
C ARG A 122 10.41 -10.40 -3.50
N LEU A 123 9.23 -9.83 -3.78
CA LEU A 123 8.39 -9.21 -2.76
C LEU A 123 7.88 -10.25 -1.77
N LEU A 124 7.41 -11.41 -2.25
CA LEU A 124 6.95 -12.50 -1.40
C LEU A 124 8.04 -12.97 -0.43
N MET A 125 9.23 -13.30 -0.96
CA MET A 125 10.37 -13.74 -0.13
C MET A 125 10.79 -12.69 0.90
N ALA A 126 10.74 -11.40 0.54
CA ALA A 126 11.13 -10.33 1.46
C ALA A 126 10.07 -10.06 2.54
N LEU A 127 8.79 -10.38 2.29
CA LEU A 127 7.69 -10.22 3.25
C LEU A 127 7.64 -11.33 4.31
N GLU A 128 8.33 -12.45 4.09
CA GLU A 128 8.46 -13.53 5.08
C GLU A 128 9.40 -13.16 6.24
N ALA A 129 10.21 -12.09 6.08
CA ALA A 129 11.06 -11.60 7.14
C ALA A 129 10.24 -11.19 8.38
N SER A 130 10.69 -11.61 9.55
CA SER A 130 10.11 -11.27 10.85
C SER A 130 11.07 -10.37 11.63
N GLY A 131 10.53 -9.37 12.30
CA GLY A 131 11.28 -8.41 13.09
C GLY A 131 11.31 -8.80 14.57
N GLU A 132 12.36 -8.38 15.28
CA GLU A 132 12.51 -8.69 16.71
C GLU A 132 11.86 -7.65 17.63
N ALA A 133 11.57 -6.45 17.11
CA ALA A 133 10.95 -5.37 17.84
C ALA A 133 9.49 -5.67 18.20
N ASP A 134 9.04 -5.19 19.35
CA ASP A 134 7.65 -5.33 19.78
C ASP A 134 6.68 -4.58 18.86
N TYR A 135 7.09 -3.38 18.42
CA TYR A 135 6.32 -2.52 17.54
C TYR A 135 7.19 -2.01 16.39
N GLY A 136 6.60 -1.91 15.21
CA GLY A 136 7.30 -1.45 14.02
C GLY A 136 7.44 0.06 13.96
N THR A 137 8.45 0.49 13.23
CA THR A 137 8.62 1.88 12.82
C THR A 137 8.64 1.93 11.30
N PRO A 138 7.79 2.75 10.65
CA PRO A 138 7.73 2.80 9.20
C PRO A 138 9.08 3.17 8.57
N ASP A 139 9.48 2.39 7.57
CA ASP A 139 10.68 2.65 6.80
C ASP A 139 10.34 3.38 5.48
N ALA A 140 10.94 4.55 5.30
CA ALA A 140 10.79 5.38 4.11
C ALA A 140 11.96 5.23 3.12
N THR A 141 12.91 4.32 3.38
CA THR A 141 14.00 4.02 2.44
C THR A 141 13.46 3.47 1.12
N GLY A 142 14.14 3.79 0.03
CA GLY A 142 13.76 3.30 -1.30
C GLY A 142 12.48 3.90 -1.89
N ILE A 143 11.80 4.83 -1.21
CA ILE A 143 10.71 5.63 -1.81
C ILE A 143 11.27 6.47 -2.96
N ALA A 144 10.72 6.36 -4.16
CA ALA A 144 11.15 7.18 -5.30
C ALA A 144 10.69 8.64 -5.15
N SER A 145 11.43 9.58 -5.76
CA SER A 145 10.98 10.98 -5.83
C SER A 145 9.64 11.05 -6.59
N HIS A 146 8.68 11.81 -6.04
CA HIS A 146 7.31 11.90 -6.53
C HIS A 146 6.61 10.55 -6.71
N GLY A 147 7.10 9.52 -6.00
CA GLY A 147 6.54 8.18 -6.01
C GLY A 147 5.32 8.04 -5.12
N ARG A 148 4.85 6.80 -4.98
CA ARG A 148 3.81 6.43 -4.03
C ARG A 148 4.37 5.53 -2.93
N ALA A 149 3.77 5.60 -1.75
CA ALA A 149 4.11 4.69 -0.66
C ALA A 149 2.87 4.17 0.06
N VAL A 150 2.95 2.93 0.55
CA VAL A 150 1.88 2.29 1.33
C VAL A 150 2.49 1.67 2.56
N PHE A 151 2.07 2.13 3.73
CA PHE A 151 2.52 1.61 5.02
C PHE A 151 1.40 0.78 5.65
N LEU A 152 1.68 -0.48 5.97
CA LEU A 152 0.74 -1.44 6.56
C LEU A 152 1.26 -1.88 7.93
N SER A 153 0.56 -1.51 9.00
CA SER A 153 0.97 -1.77 10.40
C SER A 153 -0.25 -1.67 11.30
N ASP A 154 -0.17 -2.13 12.54
CA ASP A 154 -1.13 -1.74 13.58
C ASP A 154 -0.87 -0.32 14.12
N PHE A 155 0.30 0.24 13.78
CA PHE A 155 0.83 1.52 14.23
C PHE A 155 0.79 1.70 15.75
N MET A 156 0.96 0.64 16.55
CA MET A 156 0.83 0.72 18.01
C MET A 156 2.11 1.18 18.74
N GLY A 157 3.22 1.34 18.03
CA GLY A 157 4.52 1.78 18.56
C GLY A 157 4.64 3.27 18.93
N ASP A 158 5.81 3.86 18.77
CA ASP A 158 5.98 5.32 18.93
C ASP A 158 5.51 6.06 17.66
N LEU A 159 4.65 7.07 17.82
CA LEU A 159 4.20 7.90 16.71
C LEU A 159 5.32 8.78 16.13
N ALA A 160 6.35 9.12 16.91
CA ALA A 160 7.49 9.90 16.39
C ALA A 160 8.16 9.21 15.19
N GLY A 161 8.20 7.88 15.19
CA GLY A 161 8.70 7.09 14.06
C GLY A 161 7.84 7.24 12.80
N VAL A 162 6.52 7.28 12.96
CA VAL A 162 5.56 7.53 11.87
C VAL A 162 5.70 8.95 11.33
N GLU A 163 5.77 9.94 12.21
CA GLU A 163 5.96 11.35 11.86
C GLU A 163 7.26 11.54 11.06
N ALA A 164 8.37 10.94 11.51
CA ALA A 164 9.65 11.01 10.82
C ALA A 164 9.62 10.32 9.43
N ALA A 165 8.94 9.18 9.31
CA ALA A 165 8.81 8.46 8.04
C ALA A 165 7.96 9.23 7.03
N LEU A 166 6.84 9.79 7.48
CA LEU A 166 5.99 10.66 6.66
C LEU A 166 6.72 11.92 6.21
N GLY A 167 7.49 12.56 7.11
CA GLY A 167 8.34 13.71 6.79
C GLY A 167 9.33 13.38 5.66
N ARG A 168 10.11 12.29 5.82
CA ARG A 168 11.06 11.83 4.78
C ARG A 168 10.38 11.52 3.45
N ALA A 169 9.18 10.96 3.48
CA ALA A 169 8.43 10.66 2.26
C ALA A 169 7.90 11.95 1.60
N SER A 170 7.39 12.89 2.41
CA SER A 170 6.88 14.19 1.96
C SER A 170 7.98 15.06 1.35
N ASP A 171 9.18 15.08 1.94
CA ASP A 171 10.35 15.80 1.41
C ASP A 171 10.74 15.33 -0.01
N ARG A 172 10.41 14.08 -0.34
CA ARG A 172 10.63 13.49 -1.67
C ARG A 172 9.46 13.72 -2.62
N GLY A 173 8.42 14.43 -2.19
CA GLY A 173 7.16 14.65 -2.91
C GLY A 173 6.28 13.40 -3.01
N ALA A 174 6.51 12.39 -2.17
CA ALA A 174 5.77 11.15 -2.23
C ALA A 174 4.37 11.31 -1.62
N ARG A 175 3.37 10.72 -2.28
CA ARG A 175 2.00 10.59 -1.76
C ARG A 175 1.75 9.15 -1.35
N GLY A 176 0.77 8.88 -0.51
CA GLY A 176 0.63 7.52 -0.04
C GLY A 176 -0.53 7.26 0.87
N VAL A 177 -0.45 6.10 1.50
CA VAL A 177 -1.50 5.53 2.32
C VAL A 177 -0.91 4.94 3.59
N LEU A 178 -1.55 5.24 4.72
CA LEU A 178 -1.41 4.50 5.97
C LEU A 178 -2.61 3.56 6.10
N LEU A 179 -2.33 2.26 6.10
CA LEU A 179 -3.34 1.25 6.38
C LEU A 179 -3.08 0.66 7.76
N GLN A 180 -3.92 1.04 8.72
CA GLN A 180 -3.90 0.43 10.03
C GLN A 180 -4.60 -0.92 9.97
N VAL A 181 -3.95 -1.98 10.44
CA VAL A 181 -4.54 -3.32 10.54
C VAL A 181 -4.73 -3.64 12.01
N LEU A 182 -5.97 -3.81 12.45
CA LEU A 182 -6.31 -4.16 13.83
C LEU A 182 -7.07 -5.49 13.87
N ASP A 183 -6.99 -6.17 15.00
CA ASP A 183 -7.91 -7.26 15.30
C ASP A 183 -9.18 -6.71 15.98
N PRO A 184 -10.39 -7.20 15.65
CA PRO A 184 -11.62 -6.77 16.34
C PRO A 184 -11.54 -6.84 17.87
N ALA A 185 -10.82 -7.82 18.43
CA ALA A 185 -10.63 -7.95 19.87
C ALA A 185 -9.86 -6.76 20.50
N GLU A 186 -9.06 -6.02 19.72
CA GLU A 186 -8.40 -4.79 20.15
C GLU A 186 -9.39 -3.62 20.26
N GLU A 187 -10.63 -3.73 19.77
CA GLU A 187 -11.64 -2.67 19.90
C GLU A 187 -12.83 -3.10 20.74
N ASP A 188 -13.24 -4.35 20.61
CA ASP A 188 -14.28 -4.92 21.45
C ASP A 188 -13.78 -5.03 22.90
N PHE A 189 -12.47 -5.29 23.05
CA PHE A 189 -11.78 -5.55 24.30
C PHE A 189 -12.56 -6.58 25.15
N PRO A 190 -12.72 -7.83 24.67
CA PRO A 190 -13.56 -8.84 25.31
C PRO A 190 -12.85 -9.51 26.51
N PHE A 191 -11.97 -8.78 27.20
CA PHE A 191 -11.20 -9.27 28.33
C PHE A 191 -11.84 -8.79 29.63
N ASP A 192 -12.33 -9.72 30.44
CA ASP A 192 -12.92 -9.46 31.75
C ASP A 192 -12.24 -10.30 32.84
N GLY A 193 -12.28 -9.82 34.09
CA GLY A 193 -11.64 -10.46 35.23
C GLY A 193 -10.12 -10.22 35.35
N ARG A 194 -9.41 -11.17 35.98
CA ARG A 194 -7.95 -11.12 36.14
C ARG A 194 -7.30 -11.56 34.83
N THR A 195 -6.62 -10.63 34.17
CA THR A 195 -5.93 -10.89 32.91
C THR A 195 -4.51 -10.38 33.01
N ILE A 196 -3.56 -11.18 32.53
CA ILE A 196 -2.17 -10.76 32.36
C ILE A 196 -2.03 -10.37 30.89
N PHE A 197 -1.81 -9.08 30.66
CA PHE A 197 -1.47 -8.58 29.33
C PHE A 197 0.04 -8.69 29.15
N GLU A 198 0.47 -9.61 28.29
CA GLU A 198 1.86 -9.71 27.87
C GLU A 198 2.00 -9.17 26.44
N SER A 199 3.01 -8.32 26.22
CA SER A 199 3.44 -7.98 24.85
C SER A 199 3.79 -9.27 24.12
N MET A 200 3.53 -9.32 22.81
CA MET A 200 3.91 -10.46 21.97
C MET A 200 5.42 -10.75 22.00
N GLY A 201 6.26 -9.78 22.36
CA GLY A 201 7.69 -10.01 22.60
C GLY A 201 8.11 -10.27 24.04
N GLY A 202 7.17 -10.40 24.98
CA GLY A 202 7.43 -10.79 26.37
C GLY A 202 8.07 -9.71 27.25
N THR A 203 8.36 -8.54 26.71
CA THR A 203 9.03 -7.40 27.36
C THR A 203 8.14 -6.62 28.32
N LEU A 204 6.83 -6.59 28.05
CA LEU A 204 5.84 -5.91 28.88
C LEU A 204 4.87 -6.93 29.44
N ARG A 205 4.74 -6.98 30.76
CA ARG A 205 3.76 -7.79 31.48
C ARG A 205 2.96 -6.90 32.41
N HIS A 206 1.68 -6.71 32.13
CA HIS A 206 0.78 -5.95 32.97
C HIS A 206 -0.29 -6.89 33.55
N GLU A 207 -0.17 -7.17 34.84
CA GLU A 207 -1.17 -7.93 35.58
C GLU A 207 -2.23 -6.98 36.14
N THR A 208 -3.49 -7.19 35.76
CA THR A 208 -4.63 -6.47 36.34
C THR A 208 -5.61 -7.46 36.98
N LEU A 209 -6.14 -7.09 38.14
CA LEU A 209 -7.18 -7.84 38.84
C LEU A 209 -8.58 -7.59 38.24
N ARG A 210 -8.74 -6.53 37.43
CA ARG A 210 -9.97 -6.17 36.70
C ARG A 210 -9.64 -5.52 35.36
N ALA A 211 -9.66 -6.30 34.27
CA ALA A 211 -9.42 -5.81 32.91
C ALA A 211 -10.49 -4.79 32.45
N GLY A 212 -11.72 -4.88 32.95
CA GLY A 212 -12.80 -3.94 32.63
C GLY A 212 -12.50 -2.48 32.97
N ASP A 213 -11.74 -2.20 34.04
CA ASP A 213 -11.36 -0.84 34.45
C ASP A 213 -10.28 -0.21 33.53
N LEU A 214 -9.63 -1.03 32.71
CA LEU A 214 -8.67 -0.58 31.69
C LEU A 214 -9.32 -0.34 30.34
N ARG A 215 -10.46 -0.99 30.05
CA ARG A 215 -11.16 -0.92 28.76
C ARG A 215 -11.41 0.52 28.32
N GLY A 216 -12.03 1.33 29.17
CA GLY A 216 -12.35 2.73 28.83
C GLY A 216 -11.11 3.57 28.49
N ARG A 217 -10.04 3.45 29.29
CA ARG A 217 -8.78 4.18 29.07
C ARG A 217 -8.06 3.71 27.81
N TYR A 218 -8.05 2.41 27.57
CA TYR A 218 -7.42 1.83 26.40
C TYR A 218 -8.15 2.24 25.11
N LEU A 219 -9.48 2.11 25.07
CA LEU A 219 -10.28 2.52 23.91
C LEU A 219 -10.17 4.02 23.63
N ALA A 220 -10.13 4.86 24.67
CA ALA A 220 -9.90 6.30 24.51
C ALA A 220 -8.52 6.58 23.87
N ARG A 221 -7.46 5.91 24.33
CA ARG A 221 -6.12 6.04 23.74
C ARG A 221 -6.06 5.51 22.31
N LEU A 222 -6.74 4.41 22.01
CA LEU A 222 -6.80 3.86 20.66
C LEU A 222 -7.53 4.83 19.72
N ALA A 223 -8.65 5.42 20.16
CA ALA A 223 -9.37 6.44 19.39
C ALA A 223 -8.50 7.67 19.13
N GLU A 224 -7.87 8.23 20.16
CA GLU A 224 -6.94 9.36 20.03
C GLU A 224 -5.81 9.05 19.04
N ARG A 225 -5.29 7.82 19.10
CA ARG A 225 -4.22 7.37 18.20
C ARG A 225 -4.68 7.29 16.74
N LYS A 226 -5.88 6.77 16.49
CA LYS A 226 -6.48 6.75 15.14
C LYS A 226 -6.67 8.17 14.59
N ASP A 227 -7.18 9.07 15.42
CA ASP A 227 -7.37 10.48 15.05
C ASP A 227 -6.02 11.16 14.73
N ARG A 228 -4.99 10.84 15.51
CA ARG A 228 -3.62 11.35 15.27
C ARG A 228 -3.05 10.82 13.97
N LEU A 229 -3.17 9.52 13.68
CA LEU A 229 -2.73 8.92 12.41
C LEU A 229 -3.46 9.54 11.21
N ALA A 230 -4.78 9.72 11.32
CA ALA A 230 -5.57 10.37 10.27
C ALA A 230 -5.15 11.83 10.05
N SER A 231 -4.84 12.56 11.13
CA SER A 231 -4.38 13.95 11.07
C SER A 231 -2.99 14.06 10.43
N LEU A 232 -2.06 13.17 10.81
CA LEU A 232 -0.71 13.11 10.25
C LEU A 232 -0.73 12.76 8.76
N ALA A 233 -1.52 11.77 8.35
CA ALA A 233 -1.68 11.42 6.95
C ALA A 233 -2.22 12.62 6.15
N ARG A 234 -3.28 13.27 6.63
CA ARG A 234 -3.89 14.43 5.96
C ARG A 234 -2.92 15.60 5.81
N ALA A 235 -2.09 15.86 6.81
CA ALA A 235 -1.12 16.96 6.81
C ALA A 235 -0.12 16.87 5.64
N VAL A 236 0.24 15.65 5.21
CA VAL A 236 1.15 15.42 4.08
C VAL A 236 0.42 15.01 2.79
N GLY A 237 -0.91 15.10 2.74
CA GLY A 237 -1.71 14.72 1.58
C GLY A 237 -1.80 13.21 1.34
N TRP A 238 -1.66 12.41 2.40
CA TRP A 238 -1.82 10.96 2.39
C TRP A 238 -3.21 10.55 2.91
N HIS A 239 -3.61 9.33 2.57
CA HIS A 239 -4.86 8.74 3.05
C HIS A 239 -4.61 7.82 4.26
N TYR A 240 -5.58 7.74 5.15
CA TYR A 240 -5.59 6.82 6.28
C TYR A 240 -6.86 5.95 6.25
N HIS A 241 -6.71 4.67 6.55
CA HIS A 241 -7.83 3.75 6.75
C HIS A 241 -7.47 2.69 7.78
N CYS A 242 -8.48 2.25 8.54
CA CYS A 242 -8.37 1.15 9.49
C CYS A 242 -9.12 -0.06 8.92
N HIS A 243 -8.44 -1.20 8.84
CA HIS A 243 -8.98 -2.47 8.41
C HIS A 243 -8.90 -3.48 9.53
N HIS A 244 -9.97 -4.25 9.72
CA HIS A 244 -10.03 -5.28 10.76
C HIS A 244 -9.79 -6.66 10.18
N THR A 245 -9.01 -7.49 10.88
CA THR A 245 -8.74 -8.88 10.48
C THR A 245 -9.99 -9.76 10.41
N GLY A 246 -11.06 -9.38 11.11
CA GLY A 246 -12.37 -10.02 11.05
C GLY A 246 -13.16 -9.74 9.75
N ASP A 247 -12.81 -8.68 9.03
CA ASP A 247 -13.49 -8.31 7.79
C ASP A 247 -12.93 -9.03 6.56
N ALA A 248 -13.66 -8.96 5.45
CA ALA A 248 -13.13 -9.36 4.16
C ALA A 248 -11.98 -8.42 3.74
N ALA A 249 -10.91 -8.98 3.14
CA ALA A 249 -9.80 -8.17 2.61
C ALA A 249 -10.17 -7.38 1.35
N GLN A 250 -11.17 -7.84 0.58
CA GLN A 250 -11.49 -7.26 -0.72
C GLN A 250 -11.87 -5.77 -0.65
N PRO A 251 -12.75 -5.31 0.25
CA PRO A 251 -13.04 -3.87 0.39
C PRO A 251 -11.80 -3.03 0.70
N ALA A 252 -10.94 -3.49 1.61
CA ALA A 252 -9.70 -2.79 1.96
C ALA A 252 -8.73 -2.71 0.77
N LEU A 253 -8.60 -3.79 0.00
CA LEU A 253 -7.79 -3.81 -1.22
C LEU A 253 -8.30 -2.81 -2.28
N LEU A 254 -9.61 -2.77 -2.50
CA LEU A 254 -10.21 -1.82 -3.45
C LEU A 254 -10.03 -0.38 -2.98
N TRP A 255 -10.14 -0.13 -1.67
CA TRP A 255 -9.88 1.18 -1.10
C TRP A 255 -8.42 1.60 -1.28
N LEU A 256 -7.45 0.71 -0.99
CA LEU A 256 -6.02 0.95 -1.20
C LEU A 256 -5.72 1.33 -2.66
N TYR A 257 -6.24 0.55 -3.60
CA TYR A 257 -6.01 0.76 -5.03
C TYR A 257 -6.54 2.14 -5.47
N ARG A 258 -7.77 2.48 -5.08
CA ARG A 258 -8.38 3.79 -5.39
C ARG A 258 -7.67 4.96 -4.72
N ALA A 259 -7.24 4.80 -3.47
CA ALA A 259 -6.52 5.84 -2.73
C ALA A 259 -5.18 6.18 -3.40
N LEU A 260 -4.52 5.18 -4.00
CA LEU A 260 -3.33 5.44 -4.80
C LEU A 260 -3.68 6.18 -6.08
N GLU A 261 -4.69 5.76 -6.84
CA GLU A 261 -5.10 6.42 -8.09
C GLU A 261 -5.59 7.86 -7.90
N GLY A 262 -6.31 8.12 -6.81
CA GLY A 262 -7.07 9.34 -6.53
C GLY A 262 -6.25 10.57 -6.10
N GLY A 263 -4.92 10.46 -5.99
CA GLY A 263 -4.04 11.59 -5.65
C GLY A 263 -3.91 12.61 -6.79
N ARG A 264 -5.00 13.30 -7.13
CA ARG A 264 -5.02 14.51 -7.96
C ARG A 264 -4.86 15.72 -7.04
#